data_AF-A0A8J6I9Z8-F1
#
_entry.id   AF-A0A8J6I9Z8-F1
#
_cell.length_a   1.000
_cell.length_b   1.000
_cell.length_c   1.000
_cell.angle_alpha   90.00
_cell.angle_beta   90.00
_cell.angle_gamma   90.00
#
_symmetry.space_group_name_H-M   'P 1'
#
loop_
_entity.id
_entity.type
_entity.pdbx_description
1 polymer ?
#
loop_
_entity_poly.entity_id
_entity_poly.type
_entity_poly.pdbx_seq_one_letter_code
_entity_poly.pdbx_strand_id
1 'polypeptide(L)'
;MCSGANGSWRLHLSGLRNHRQQLVVDLWQRVGELAPASYGLLYIQDDEDPAHGNEWVAWPLRRGSTRAEADPFLSPVVPALQDPEPWEQ
;
A
#
# COMPACT_ATOMS: atom_id res chain seq x y z
N MET A 1 -2.87 11.60 -10.92
CA MET A 1 -3.60 12.87 -11.20
C MET A 1 -3.33 13.80 -10.03
N CYS A 2 -2.79 15.00 -10.25
CA CYS A 2 -2.53 15.97 -9.19
C CYS A 2 -3.73 16.93 -9.13
N SER A 3 -4.50 16.93 -8.05
CA SER A 3 -5.70 17.79 -7.91
C SER A 3 -5.46 18.80 -6.80
N GLY A 4 -5.48 20.09 -7.14
CA GLY A 4 -5.46 21.15 -6.15
C GLY A 4 -6.82 21.31 -5.48
N ALA A 5 -6.87 21.25 -4.15
CA ALA A 5 -8.05 21.60 -3.39
C ALA A 5 -7.60 22.40 -2.15
N ASN A 6 -8.21 23.58 -1.95
CA ASN A 6 -7.91 24.51 -0.86
C ASN A 6 -6.44 24.97 -0.80
N GLY A 7 -5.80 25.24 -1.94
CA GLY A 7 -4.42 25.75 -2.00
C GLY A 7 -3.33 24.75 -1.60
N SER A 8 -3.69 23.47 -1.41
CA SER A 8 -2.76 22.40 -1.02
C SER A 8 -2.54 21.40 -2.15
N TRP A 9 -1.29 20.98 -2.34
CA TRP A 9 -0.93 19.94 -3.30
C TRP A 9 -1.40 18.57 -2.81
N ARG A 10 -2.05 17.79 -3.68
CA ARG A 10 -2.46 16.41 -3.39
C ARG A 10 -1.95 15.49 -4.49
N LEU A 11 -1.24 14.44 -4.07
CA LEU A 11 -0.78 13.37 -4.95
C LEU A 11 -1.66 12.14 -4.76
N HIS A 12 -2.28 11.67 -5.85
CA HIS A 12 -2.98 10.39 -5.88
C HIS A 12 -2.24 9.45 -6.84
N LEU A 13 -1.80 8.32 -6.30
CA LEU A 13 -1.13 7.23 -7.01
C LEU A 13 -2.02 5.99 -6.92
N SER A 14 -2.36 5.40 -8.07
CA SER A 14 -3.15 4.17 -8.14
C SER A 14 -2.69 3.32 -9.32
N GLY A 15 -2.59 2.01 -9.13
CA GLY A 15 -2.20 1.04 -10.15
C GLY A 15 -2.85 -0.31 -9.89
N LEU A 16 -3.16 -1.04 -10.97
CA LEU A 16 -3.83 -2.35 -10.96
C LEU A 16 -2.91 -3.46 -11.49
N ARG A 17 -1.61 -3.36 -11.22
CA ARG A 17 -0.70 -4.47 -11.55
C ARG A 17 -0.58 -5.36 -10.32
N ASN A 18 -0.68 -6.68 -10.52
CA ASN A 18 -0.61 -7.68 -9.45
C ASN A 18 0.74 -7.70 -8.72
N HIS A 19 1.76 -6.98 -9.20
CA HIS A 19 3.09 -6.96 -8.59
C HIS A 19 3.51 -5.54 -8.17
N ARG A 20 4.31 -5.47 -7.10
CA ARG A 20 4.94 -4.23 -6.66
C ARG A 20 5.82 -3.65 -7.77
N GLN A 21 5.68 -2.35 -8.00
CA GLN A 21 6.60 -1.60 -8.85
C GLN A 21 7.51 -0.73 -8.00
N GLN A 22 8.82 -1.00 -8.06
CA GLN A 22 9.83 -0.26 -7.30
C GLN A 22 9.77 1.26 -7.57
N LEU A 23 9.51 1.65 -8.82
CA LEU A 23 9.34 3.06 -9.22
C LEU A 23 8.29 3.81 -8.39
N VAL A 24 7.22 3.14 -7.96
CA VAL A 24 6.16 3.78 -7.15
C VAL A 24 6.67 4.09 -5.76
N VAL A 25 7.45 3.18 -5.16
CA VAL A 25 8.09 3.37 -3.86
C VAL A 25 9.14 4.48 -3.95
N ASP A 26 9.96 4.48 -4.99
CA ASP A 26 11.00 5.48 -5.20
C ASP A 26 10.41 6.89 -5.38
N LEU A 27 9.31 7.00 -6.15
CA LEU A 27 8.56 8.25 -6.30
C LEU A 27 7.98 8.71 -4.95
N TRP A 28 7.43 7.80 -4.16
CA TRP A 28 6.86 8.11 -2.85
C TRP A 28 7.90 8.65 -1.88
N GLN A 29 9.08 8.01 -1.83
CA GLN A 29 10.23 8.50 -1.07
C GLN A 29 10.67 9.88 -1.54
N ARG A 30 10.76 10.08 -2.86
CA ARG A 30 11.15 11.37 -3.45
C ARG A 30 10.17 12.49 -3.10
N VAL A 31 8.87 12.21 -3.02
CA VAL A 31 7.86 13.17 -2.57
C VAL A 31 8.11 13.57 -1.12
N GLY A 32 8.48 12.61 -0.25
CA GLY A 32 8.85 12.90 1.13
C GLY A 32 10.05 13.83 1.25
N GLU A 33 11.10 13.61 0.44
CA GLU A 33 12.29 14.46 0.41
C GLU A 33 11.97 15.89 -0.08
N LEU A 34 11.18 16.01 -1.15
CA LEU A 34 10.85 17.29 -1.77
C LEU A 34 9.85 18.11 -0.95
N ALA A 35 8.99 17.44 -0.18
CA ALA A 35 7.97 18.09 0.63
C ALA A 35 7.92 17.50 2.06
N PRO A 36 8.89 17.85 2.93
CA PRO A 36 9.03 17.25 4.26
C PRO A 36 7.83 17.45 5.19
N ALA A 37 7.05 18.52 4.98
CA ALA A 37 5.83 18.78 5.75
C ALA A 37 4.62 17.93 5.29
N SER A 38 4.77 17.13 4.23
CA SER A 38 3.70 16.30 3.69
C SER A 38 3.40 15.10 4.57
N TYR A 39 2.13 14.73 4.57
CA TYR A 39 1.61 13.51 5.17
C TYR A 39 0.88 12.71 4.12
N GLY A 40 0.96 11.38 4.22
CA GLY A 40 0.31 10.51 3.26
C GLY A 40 0.37 9.05 3.66
N LEU A 41 -0.37 8.24 2.92
CA LEU A 41 -0.41 6.80 3.08
C LEU A 41 -0.40 6.18 1.69
N LEU A 42 0.52 5.24 1.47
CA LEU A 42 0.59 4.42 0.28
C LEU A 42 0.39 2.97 0.69
N TYR A 43 -0.59 2.30 0.11
CA TYR A 43 -0.81 0.87 0.28
C TYR A 43 -0.31 0.13 -0.95
N ILE A 44 0.43 -0.95 -0.72
CA ILE A 44 0.89 -1.86 -1.75
C ILE A 44 0.47 -3.27 -1.35
N GLN A 45 -0.18 -3.97 -2.28
CA GLN A 45 -0.42 -5.40 -2.22
C GLN A 45 0.44 -6.03 -3.31
N ASP A 46 1.16 -7.09 -2.96
CA ASP A 46 1.97 -7.88 -3.89
C ASP A 46 1.76 -9.34 -3.54
N ASP A 47 0.93 -10.04 -4.32
CA ASP A 47 0.55 -11.43 -4.05
C ASP A 47 1.66 -12.44 -4.38
N GLU A 48 2.71 -12.00 -5.08
CA GLU A 48 3.89 -12.81 -5.39
C GLU A 48 5.04 -12.62 -4.39
N ASP A 49 4.91 -11.71 -3.40
CA ASP A 49 5.94 -11.54 -2.37
C ASP A 49 6.01 -12.79 -1.47
N PRO A 50 7.15 -13.49 -1.38
CA PRO A 50 7.25 -14.73 -0.59
C PRO A 50 7.04 -14.52 0.91
N ALA A 51 7.21 -13.30 1.41
CA ALA A 51 7.07 -12.95 2.82
C ALA A 51 5.76 -12.20 3.11
N HIS A 52 5.19 -11.48 2.13
CA HIS A 52 4.02 -10.62 2.32
C HIS A 52 2.88 -10.87 1.31
N GLY A 53 2.87 -12.01 0.61
CA GLY A 53 1.89 -12.36 -0.42
C GLY A 53 0.42 -12.29 0.02
N ASN A 54 0.17 -12.45 1.33
CA ASN A 54 -1.15 -12.38 1.94
C ASN A 54 -1.31 -11.14 2.85
N GLU A 55 -0.55 -10.07 2.63
CA GLU A 55 -0.60 -8.87 3.47
C GLU A 55 -0.66 -7.59 2.64
N TRP A 56 -1.34 -6.58 3.20
CA TRP A 56 -1.18 -5.21 2.72
C TRP A 56 0.02 -4.57 3.43
N VAL A 57 0.92 -3.99 2.65
CA VAL A 57 2.05 -3.23 3.16
C VAL A 57 1.75 -1.74 3.07
N ALA A 58 1.67 -1.08 4.22
CA ALA A 58 1.50 0.35 4.33
C ALA A 58 2.86 1.07 4.29
N TRP A 59 2.90 2.21 3.61
CA TRP A 59 4.05 3.11 3.51
C TRP A 59 3.63 4.50 3.99
N PRO A 60 3.49 4.72 5.30
CA PRO A 60 3.17 6.04 5.84
C PRO A 60 4.27 7.04 5.49
N LEU A 61 3.87 8.24 5.05
CA LEU A 61 4.76 9.38 4.88
C LEU A 61 4.53 10.34 6.05
N ARG A 62 5.57 10.58 6.85
CA ARG A 62 5.52 11.46 8.02
C ARG A 62 6.82 12.23 8.12
N ARG A 63 6.77 13.56 8.07
CA ARG A 63 7.96 14.43 8.23
C ARG A 63 9.08 14.12 7.22
N GLY A 64 8.71 13.86 5.97
CA GLY A 64 9.63 13.59 4.87
C GLY A 64 10.27 12.20 4.86
N SER A 65 9.88 11.31 5.78
CA SER A 65 10.34 9.92 5.79
C SER A 65 9.20 8.93 5.65
N THR A 66 9.51 7.79 5.06
CA THR A 66 8.58 6.68 4.86
C THR A 66 9.29 5.35 5.02
N ARG A 67 8.59 4.38 5.60
CA ARG A 67 9.07 3.02 5.80
C ARG A 67 7.89 2.06 5.65
N ALA A 68 8.16 0.88 5.09
CA ALA A 68 7.19 -0.20 5.05
C ALA A 68 6.79 -0.64 6.47
N GLU A 69 5.48 -0.72 6.70
CA GLU A 69 4.84 -1.24 7.90
C GLU A 69 3.77 -2.24 7.46
N ALA A 70 3.70 -3.42 8.09
CA ALA A 70 2.60 -4.35 7.85
C ALA A 70 1.29 -3.73 8.38
N ASP A 71 0.22 -3.81 7.60
CA ASP A 71 -1.08 -3.29 8.01
C ASP A 71 -1.91 -4.40 8.70
N PRO A 72 -2.25 -4.26 10.00
CA PRO A 72 -3.02 -5.28 10.71
C PRO A 72 -4.53 -5.23 10.42
N PHE A 73 -5.00 -4.23 9.68
CA PHE A 73 -6.44 -3.96 9.49
C PHE A 73 -6.96 -4.49 8.15
N LEU A 74 -6.17 -4.38 7.09
CA LEU A 74 -6.53 -4.88 5.77
C LEU A 74 -6.02 -6.30 5.61
N SER A 75 -6.94 -7.26 5.67
CA SER A 75 -6.70 -8.62 5.18
C SER A 75 -6.98 -8.66 3.67
N PRO A 76 -6.03 -9.07 2.81
CA PRO A 76 -6.32 -9.29 1.39
C PRO A 76 -7.17 -10.54 1.16
N VAL A 77 -7.22 -11.43 2.15
CA VAL A 77 -8.08 -12.61 2.15
C VAL A 77 -9.48 -12.20 2.62
N VAL A 78 -10.47 -12.39 1.73
CA VAL A 78 -11.87 -12.61 2.08
C VAL A 78 -12.02 -14.13 2.20
N PRO A 79 -11.88 -14.75 3.39
CA PRO A 79 -12.10 -16.17 3.49
C PRO A 79 -13.61 -16.32 3.55
N ALA A 80 -14.24 -16.56 2.40
CA ALA A 80 -15.17 -17.67 2.40
C ALA A 80 -14.27 -18.90 2.55
N LEU A 81 -13.89 -19.23 3.79
CA LEU A 81 -13.35 -20.54 4.07
C LEU A 81 -14.48 -21.48 3.66
N GLN A 82 -14.31 -22.20 2.56
CA GLN A 82 -15.26 -23.24 2.21
C GLN A 82 -15.28 -24.18 3.41
N ASP A 83 -16.46 -24.37 4.01
CA ASP A 83 -16.59 -25.34 5.09
C ASP A 83 -16.00 -26.68 4.58
N PRO A 84 -15.24 -27.41 5.42
CA PRO A 84 -14.71 -28.70 5.01
C PRO A 84 -15.88 -29.56 4.52
N GLU A 85 -15.74 -30.11 3.32
CA GLU A 85 -16.80 -30.90 2.76
C GLU A 85 -17.04 -32.13 3.68
N PRO A 86 -18.29 -32.54 3.93
CA PRO A 86 -18.62 -33.52 4.96
C PRO A 86 -17.96 -34.91 4.83
N TRP A 87 -17.22 -35.18 3.75
CA TRP A 87 -16.48 -36.42 3.49
C TRP A 87 -14.95 -36.30 3.62
N GLU A 88 -14.42 -35.16 4.04
CA GLU A 88 -13.00 -34.98 4.39
C GLU A 88 -12.71 -35.25 5.89
N GLN A 89 -13.66 -35.86 6.62
CA GLN A 89 -13.56 -36.22 8.05
C GLN A 89 -13.31 -37.71 8.27
#